data_AF-A0A6P4FRX0-F1
#
_entry.id   AF-A0A6P4FRX0-F1
#
_cell.length_a   1.000
_cell.length_b   1.000
_cell.length_c   1.000
_cell.angle_alpha   90.00
_cell.angle_beta   90.00
_cell.angle_gamma   90.00
#
_symmetry.space_group_name_H-M   'P 1'
#
loop_
_entity.id
_entity.type
_entity.pdbx_description
1 polymer ?
#
loop_
_entity_poly.entity_id
_entity_poly.type
_entity_poly.pdbx_seq_one_letter_code
_entity_poly.pdbx_strand_id
1 'polypeptide(L)'
;MSDQPADGLGRLRLAVRLRIYGTALVFIVLAIVLLILPDLFRGHPLVPDSVATYCCFGIGLTALCVYASVTWLRRKFPINWIASCSIAACLALGTVFVLPEQPAGHVLLLSLEILIMMALLLLVGSLLLPNCPPVAYLFLTWFIYVMFSTVLMVVVVVHLQDRPLIYEVALHFVVWQIGFPVIEFQAQVISGYWDNFPPLLDIPLCATMLLLDFLACYAILDSADDIGFELSYVSRSSNQKFLARVIKSQM
;
A
#
# COMPACT_ATOMS: atom_id res chain seq x y z
N MET A 1 13.18 -24.28 -31.53
CA MET A 1 12.62 -24.87 -30.29
C MET A 1 13.74 -25.61 -29.60
N SER A 2 14.37 -25.02 -28.58
CA SER A 2 15.32 -25.75 -27.74
C SER A 2 14.57 -26.20 -26.49
N ASP A 3 14.35 -27.51 -26.38
CA ASP A 3 13.98 -28.16 -25.14
C ASP A 3 15.18 -28.07 -24.18
N GLN A 4 15.33 -26.92 -23.53
CA GLN A 4 16.14 -26.84 -22.32
C GLN A 4 15.41 -27.61 -21.22
N PRO A 5 16.10 -28.46 -20.43
CA PRO A 5 15.48 -29.09 -19.29
C PRO A 5 14.91 -27.99 -18.41
N ALA A 6 13.62 -28.06 -18.09
CA ALA A 6 12.94 -27.03 -17.31
C ALA A 6 13.71 -26.81 -16.00
N ASP A 7 14.46 -25.71 -15.91
CA ASP A 7 15.27 -25.38 -14.75
C ASP A 7 14.40 -25.47 -13.50
N GLY A 8 14.68 -26.45 -12.62
CA GLY A 8 13.91 -26.67 -11.40
C GLY A 8 13.85 -25.41 -10.53
N LEU A 9 14.86 -24.54 -10.65
CA LEU A 9 14.92 -23.23 -10.03
C LEU A 9 13.84 -22.26 -10.57
N GLY A 10 13.58 -22.26 -11.89
CA GLY A 10 12.54 -21.44 -12.50
C GLY A 10 11.15 -21.83 -12.02
N ARG A 11 10.86 -23.14 -11.96
CA ARG A 11 9.60 -23.67 -11.42
C ARG A 11 9.43 -23.34 -9.93
N LEU A 12 10.49 -23.46 -9.14
CA LEU A 12 10.47 -23.12 -7.72
C LEU A 12 10.20 -21.63 -7.50
N ARG A 13 10.88 -20.74 -8.25
CA ARG A 13 10.65 -19.29 -8.17
C ARG A 13 9.21 -18.93 -8.50
N LEU A 14 8.65 -19.50 -9.56
CA LEU A 14 7.25 -19.27 -9.92
C LEU A 14 6.30 -19.75 -8.81
N ALA A 15 6.51 -20.95 -8.27
CA ALA A 15 5.69 -21.50 -7.20
C ALA A 15 5.72 -20.63 -5.93
N VAL A 16 6.89 -20.12 -5.54
CA VAL A 16 7.03 -19.21 -4.40
C VAL A 16 6.30 -17.89 -4.65
N ARG A 17 6.48 -17.28 -5.83
CA ARG A 17 5.77 -16.03 -6.20
C ARG A 17 4.25 -16.20 -6.13
N LEU A 18 3.73 -17.28 -6.73
CA LEU A 18 2.30 -17.57 -6.71
C LEU A 18 1.77 -17.78 -5.28
N ARG A 19 2.55 -18.43 -4.41
CA ARG A 19 2.17 -18.59 -2.99
C ARG A 19 2.15 -17.27 -2.23
N ILE A 20 3.13 -16.40 -2.45
CA ILE A 20 3.19 -15.07 -1.83
C ILE A 20 2.00 -14.23 -2.29
N TYR A 21 1.81 -14.09 -3.60
CA TYR A 21 0.72 -13.29 -4.16
C TYR A 21 -0.66 -13.86 -3.83
N GLY A 22 -0.83 -15.18 -3.88
CA GLY A 22 -2.08 -15.83 -3.48
C GLY A 22 -2.41 -15.60 -2.00
N THR A 23 -1.41 -15.70 -1.12
CA THR A 23 -1.60 -15.43 0.32
C THR A 23 -1.91 -13.95 0.57
N ALA A 24 -1.17 -13.04 -0.08
CA ALA A 24 -1.43 -11.60 0.02
C ALA A 24 -2.84 -11.26 -0.45
N LEU A 25 -3.28 -11.84 -1.57
CA LEU A 25 -4.64 -11.67 -2.08
C LEU A 25 -5.69 -12.13 -1.08
N VAL A 26 -5.49 -13.27 -0.41
CA VAL A 26 -6.40 -13.73 0.66
C VAL A 26 -6.46 -12.72 1.81
N PHE A 27 -5.31 -12.22 2.28
CA PHE A 27 -5.28 -11.21 3.32
C PHE A 27 -5.96 -9.90 2.91
N ILE A 28 -5.72 -9.44 1.68
CA ILE A 28 -6.34 -8.22 1.14
C ILE A 28 -7.86 -8.41 1.00
N VAL A 29 -8.32 -9.53 0.46
CA VAL A 29 -9.76 -9.83 0.36
C VAL A 29 -10.41 -9.85 1.74
N LEU A 30 -9.76 -10.47 2.74
CA LEU A 30 -10.26 -10.44 4.12
C LEU A 30 -10.32 -9.00 4.68
N ALA A 31 -9.32 -8.17 4.41
CA ALA A 31 -9.34 -6.77 4.81
C ALA A 31 -10.47 -5.98 4.12
N ILE A 32 -10.68 -6.18 2.83
CA ILE A 32 -11.80 -5.57 2.08
C ILE A 32 -13.15 -6.01 2.68
N VAL A 33 -13.32 -7.29 3.02
CA VAL A 33 -14.53 -7.79 3.68
C VAL A 33 -14.75 -7.10 5.02
N LEU A 34 -13.68 -6.91 5.81
CA LEU A 34 -13.77 -6.19 7.09
C LEU A 34 -14.12 -4.71 6.92
N LEU A 35 -13.63 -4.06 5.85
CA LEU A 35 -13.96 -2.66 5.52
C LEU A 35 -15.40 -2.48 5.04
N ILE A 36 -15.94 -3.47 4.33
CA ILE A 36 -17.33 -3.46 3.84
C ILE A 36 -18.33 -3.83 4.95
N LEU A 37 -17.88 -4.60 5.96
CA LEU A 37 -18.73 -5.13 7.02
C LEU A 37 -19.64 -4.10 7.72
N PRO A 38 -19.17 -2.89 8.08
CA PRO A 38 -20.00 -1.86 8.72
C PRO A 38 -21.24 -1.49 7.91
N ASP A 39 -21.09 -1.28 6.60
CA ASP A 39 -22.19 -0.89 5.68
C ASP A 39 -23.24 -2.01 5.52
N LEU A 40 -22.84 -3.28 5.65
CA LEU A 40 -23.78 -4.42 5.59
C LEU A 40 -24.65 -4.53 6.85
N PHE A 41 -24.10 -4.20 8.02
CA PHE A 41 -24.82 -4.25 9.30
C PHE A 41 -25.53 -2.92 9.59
N ARG A 42 -26.40 -2.51 8.66
CA ARG A 42 -27.25 -1.31 8.79
C ARG A 42 -27.89 -1.23 10.18
N GLY A 43 -27.50 -0.22 10.96
CA GLY A 43 -28.14 0.11 12.23
C GLY A 43 -27.20 0.34 13.42
N HIS A 44 -25.90 0.06 13.28
CA HIS A 44 -24.90 0.38 14.30
C HIS A 44 -23.79 1.19 13.63
N PRO A 45 -23.89 2.53 13.56
CA PRO A 45 -22.83 3.34 12.97
C PRO A 45 -21.54 3.06 13.73
N LEU A 46 -20.55 2.47 13.04
CA LEU A 46 -19.22 2.33 13.61
C LEU A 46 -18.60 3.72 13.62
N VAL A 47 -18.59 4.32 14.81
CA VAL A 47 -17.87 5.56 15.05
C VAL A 47 -16.38 5.22 15.11
N PRO A 48 -15.50 5.95 14.40
CA PRO A 48 -14.06 5.77 14.51
C PRO A 48 -13.61 5.78 15.98
N ASP A 49 -12.82 4.77 16.37
CA ASP A 49 -12.35 4.61 17.75
C ASP A 49 -10.82 4.77 17.78
N SER A 50 -10.39 5.96 18.18
CA SER A 50 -8.97 6.30 18.32
C SER A 50 -8.19 5.34 19.22
N VAL A 51 -8.79 4.81 20.29
CA VAL A 51 -8.09 3.90 21.22
C VAL A 51 -7.90 2.55 20.54
N ALA A 52 -8.96 2.02 19.93
CA ALA A 52 -8.89 0.76 19.18
C ALA A 52 -7.88 0.86 18.03
N THR A 53 -7.90 1.96 17.27
CA THR A 53 -6.90 2.30 16.25
C THR A 53 -5.48 2.22 16.79
N TYR A 54 -5.16 2.97 17.86
CA TYR A 54 -3.79 3.02 18.39
C TYR A 54 -3.35 1.67 18.94
N CYS A 55 -4.25 0.92 19.59
CA CYS A 55 -3.95 -0.43 20.06
C CYS A 55 -3.69 -1.38 18.89
N CYS A 56 -4.58 -1.44 17.90
CA CYS A 56 -4.47 -2.34 16.75
C CYS A 56 -3.23 -2.04 15.90
N PHE A 57 -3.00 -0.78 15.51
CA PHE A 57 -1.80 -0.41 14.77
C PHE A 57 -0.54 -0.48 15.62
N GLY A 58 -0.57 -0.01 16.87
CA GLY A 58 0.59 -0.05 17.75
C GLY A 58 1.07 -1.48 18.00
N ILE A 59 0.15 -2.41 18.31
CA ILE A 59 0.46 -3.82 18.47
C ILE A 59 0.87 -4.44 17.13
N GLY A 60 0.12 -4.20 16.06
CA GLY A 60 0.38 -4.76 14.73
C GLY A 60 1.75 -4.37 14.16
N LEU A 61 2.09 -3.07 14.19
CA LEU A 61 3.37 -2.54 13.70
C LEU A 61 4.54 -2.97 14.59
N THR A 62 4.38 -2.94 15.92
CA THR A 62 5.43 -3.42 16.83
C THR A 62 5.69 -4.91 16.62
N ALA A 63 4.63 -5.71 16.52
CA ALA A 63 4.73 -7.14 16.21
C ALA A 63 5.36 -7.37 14.84
N LEU A 64 5.04 -6.56 13.82
CA LEU A 64 5.68 -6.62 12.50
C LEU A 64 7.17 -6.31 12.58
N CYS A 65 7.58 -5.27 13.31
CA CYS A 65 9.00 -4.93 13.48
C CYS A 65 9.76 -6.06 14.18
N VAL A 66 9.19 -6.65 15.23
CA VAL A 66 9.78 -7.81 15.92
C VAL A 66 9.84 -9.02 14.99
N TYR A 67 8.74 -9.31 14.28
CA TYR A 67 8.64 -10.44 13.36
C TYR A 67 9.64 -10.33 12.20
N ALA A 68 9.80 -9.14 11.63
CA ALA A 68 10.76 -8.85 10.58
C ALA A 68 12.21 -8.98 11.09
N SER A 69 12.49 -8.57 12.33
CA SER A 69 13.86 -8.57 12.90
C SER A 69 14.30 -9.94 13.43
N VAL A 70 13.38 -10.74 13.97
CA VAL A 70 13.69 -12.02 14.60
C VAL A 70 13.61 -13.16 13.59
N THR A 71 14.72 -13.41 12.89
CA THR A 71 14.82 -14.45 11.84
C THR A 71 14.39 -15.84 12.30
N TRP A 72 14.64 -16.20 13.56
CA TRP A 72 14.21 -17.47 14.14
C TRP A 72 12.68 -17.65 14.12
N LEU A 73 11.93 -16.58 14.39
CA LEU A 73 10.47 -16.59 14.41
C LEU A 73 9.92 -16.84 13.00
N ARG A 74 10.55 -16.25 11.98
CA ARG A 74 10.16 -16.40 10.56
C ARG A 74 10.38 -17.83 10.03
N ARG A 75 11.36 -18.55 10.59
CA ARG A 75 11.74 -19.90 10.14
C ARG A 75 10.98 -21.04 10.80
N LYS A 76 10.19 -20.77 11.85
CA LYS A 76 9.48 -21.81 12.60
C LYS A 76 8.04 -21.96 12.12
N PHE A 77 7.78 -23.04 11.38
CA PHE A 77 6.41 -23.50 11.11
C PHE A 77 5.82 -24.18 12.36
N PRO A 78 4.55 -23.94 12.73
CA PRO A 78 3.56 -23.04 12.11
C PRO A 78 3.55 -21.61 12.68
N ILE A 79 4.47 -21.29 13.59
CA ILE A 79 4.49 -20.02 14.35
C ILE A 79 4.58 -18.80 13.43
N ASN A 80 5.37 -18.87 12.36
CA ASN A 80 5.52 -17.79 11.39
C ASN A 80 4.18 -17.41 10.71
N TRP A 81 3.34 -18.40 10.39
CA TRP A 81 2.01 -18.17 9.82
C TRP A 81 1.05 -17.58 10.83
N ILE A 82 1.06 -18.08 12.07
CA ILE A 82 0.21 -17.53 13.14
C ILE A 82 0.57 -16.06 13.37
N ALA A 83 1.86 -15.74 13.50
CA ALA A 83 2.32 -14.37 13.67
C ALA A 83 1.91 -13.47 12.50
N SER A 84 2.12 -13.93 11.26
CA SER A 84 1.72 -13.21 10.04
C SER A 84 0.21 -12.94 9.97
N CYS A 85 -0.63 -13.93 10.27
CA CYS A 85 -2.08 -13.77 10.31
C CYS A 85 -2.53 -12.82 11.44
N SER A 86 -1.92 -12.92 12.62
CA SER A 86 -2.22 -12.00 13.75
C SER A 86 -1.84 -10.56 13.42
N ILE A 87 -0.68 -10.33 12.81
CA ILE A 87 -0.24 -9.01 12.35
C ILE A 87 -1.21 -8.48 11.29
N ALA A 88 -1.53 -9.30 10.28
CA ALA A 88 -2.46 -8.93 9.22
C ALA A 88 -3.84 -8.53 9.77
N ALA A 89 -4.38 -9.30 10.72
CA ALA A 89 -5.64 -8.99 11.38
C ALA A 89 -5.56 -7.68 12.18
N CYS A 90 -4.48 -7.47 12.95
CA CYS A 90 -4.30 -6.24 13.73
C CYS A 90 -4.22 -5.01 12.82
N LEU A 91 -3.47 -5.08 11.71
CA LEU A 91 -3.35 -3.97 10.77
C LEU A 91 -4.67 -3.68 10.06
N ALA A 92 -5.37 -4.72 9.58
CA ALA A 92 -6.66 -4.56 8.91
C ALA A 92 -7.73 -3.99 9.86
N LEU A 93 -7.83 -4.50 11.08
CA LEU A 93 -8.73 -3.95 12.10
C LEU A 93 -8.36 -2.51 12.46
N GLY A 94 -7.07 -2.18 12.56
CA GLY A 94 -6.60 -0.82 12.76
C GLY A 94 -7.12 0.13 11.68
N THR A 95 -7.06 -0.28 10.42
CA THR A 95 -7.60 0.50 9.29
C THR A 95 -9.12 0.67 9.41
N VAL A 96 -9.86 -0.39 9.74
CA VAL A 96 -11.32 -0.33 9.93
C VAL A 96 -11.72 0.62 11.06
N PHE A 97 -10.95 0.69 12.15
CA PHE A 97 -11.26 1.58 13.27
C PHE A 97 -10.88 3.05 13.03
N VAL A 98 -9.96 3.32 12.10
CA VAL A 98 -9.57 4.69 11.71
C VAL A 98 -10.59 5.32 10.79
N LEU A 99 -11.03 4.54 9.79
CA LEU A 99 -11.80 5.09 8.70
C LEU A 99 -13.29 5.18 9.07
N PRO A 100 -13.98 6.27 8.67
CA PRO A 100 -15.42 6.36 8.85
C PRO A 100 -16.15 5.30 8.02
N GLU A 101 -17.41 5.05 8.36
CA GLU A 101 -18.28 4.15 7.59
C GLU A 101 -18.38 4.60 6.12
N GLN A 102 -18.12 3.67 5.21
CA GLN A 102 -18.06 3.93 3.77
C GLN A 102 -19.05 3.04 3.02
N PRO A 103 -19.67 3.54 1.93
CA PRO A 103 -20.50 2.71 1.10
C PRO A 103 -19.65 1.62 0.44
N ALA A 104 -20.14 0.37 0.44
CA ALA A 104 -19.40 -0.76 -0.12
C ALA A 104 -18.93 -0.55 -1.56
N GLY A 105 -19.68 0.23 -2.37
CA GLY A 105 -19.30 0.58 -3.73
C GLY A 105 -18.00 1.40 -3.82
N HIS A 106 -17.80 2.34 -2.90
CA HIS A 106 -16.57 3.14 -2.80
C HIS A 106 -15.39 2.27 -2.39
N VAL A 107 -15.56 1.46 -1.33
CA VAL A 107 -14.55 0.51 -0.86
C VAL A 107 -14.06 -0.39 -1.98
N LEU A 108 -14.99 -0.94 -2.77
CA LEU A 108 -14.68 -1.84 -3.90
C LEU A 108 -13.96 -1.12 -5.04
N LEU A 109 -14.42 0.08 -5.42
CA LEU A 109 -13.81 0.85 -6.50
C LEU A 109 -12.37 1.25 -6.16
N LEU A 110 -12.17 1.76 -4.94
CA LEU A 110 -10.84 2.16 -4.46
C LEU A 110 -9.91 0.95 -4.30
N SER A 111 -10.41 -0.15 -3.75
CA SER A 111 -9.65 -1.40 -3.65
C SER A 111 -9.24 -1.92 -5.03
N LEU A 112 -10.10 -1.78 -6.04
CA LEU A 112 -9.81 -2.18 -7.41
C LEU A 112 -8.71 -1.31 -8.03
N GLU A 113 -8.76 0.02 -7.84
CA GLU A 113 -7.68 0.92 -8.27
C GLU A 113 -6.34 0.48 -7.66
N ILE A 114 -6.32 0.25 -6.35
CA ILE A 114 -5.09 -0.12 -5.64
C ILE A 114 -4.57 -1.47 -6.13
N LEU A 115 -5.43 -2.48 -6.29
CA LEU A 115 -5.04 -3.79 -6.77
C LEU A 115 -4.47 -3.75 -8.19
N ILE A 116 -5.09 -2.97 -9.09
CA ILE A 116 -4.60 -2.80 -10.47
C ILE A 116 -3.21 -2.15 -10.45
N MET A 117 -3.07 -1.05 -9.72
CA MET A 117 -1.82 -0.31 -9.63
C MET A 117 -0.72 -1.16 -9.00
N MET A 118 -0.97 -1.81 -7.85
CA MET A 118 -0.03 -2.73 -7.23
C MET A 118 0.37 -3.87 -8.18
N ALA A 119 -0.57 -4.47 -8.90
CA ALA A 119 -0.26 -5.55 -9.85
C ALA A 119 0.65 -5.08 -10.99
N LEU A 120 0.39 -3.89 -11.55
CA LEU A 120 1.23 -3.29 -12.59
C LEU A 120 2.65 -2.99 -12.07
N LEU A 121 2.75 -2.42 -10.87
CA LEU A 121 4.05 -2.10 -10.25
C LEU A 121 4.84 -3.36 -9.89
N LEU A 122 4.18 -4.38 -9.35
CA LEU A 122 4.79 -5.67 -9.07
C LEU A 122 5.26 -6.37 -10.35
N LEU A 123 4.49 -6.23 -11.45
CA LEU A 123 4.90 -6.74 -12.75
C LEU A 123 6.17 -6.04 -13.23
N VAL A 124 6.22 -4.71 -13.21
CA VAL A 124 7.40 -3.93 -13.61
C VAL A 124 8.62 -4.33 -12.76
N GLY A 125 8.49 -4.36 -11.44
CA GLY A 125 9.59 -4.74 -10.54
C GLY A 125 10.05 -6.20 -10.70
N SER A 126 9.22 -7.06 -11.28
CA SER A 126 9.58 -8.45 -11.59
C SER A 126 10.36 -8.61 -12.91
N LEU A 127 10.46 -7.54 -13.71
CA LEU A 127 11.11 -7.53 -15.03
C LEU A 127 12.46 -6.82 -14.97
N LEU A 128 13.52 -7.49 -14.54
CA LEU A 128 14.85 -6.88 -14.54
C LEU A 128 15.45 -6.84 -15.96
N LEU A 129 15.96 -5.67 -16.38
CA LEU A 129 16.76 -5.56 -17.60
C LEU A 129 18.07 -6.37 -17.49
N PRO A 130 18.52 -7.05 -18.56
CA PRO A 130 19.79 -7.78 -18.54
C PRO A 130 20.95 -6.86 -18.17
N ASN A 131 21.81 -7.31 -17.25
CA ASN A 131 22.99 -6.57 -16.77
C ASN A 131 22.71 -5.22 -16.09
N CYS A 132 21.46 -4.92 -15.72
CA CYS A 132 21.12 -3.73 -14.97
C CYS A 132 21.10 -4.05 -13.46
N PRO A 133 21.84 -3.30 -12.60
CA PRO A 133 21.74 -3.46 -11.15
C PRO A 133 20.29 -3.20 -10.67
N PRO A 134 19.73 -4.00 -9.72
CA PRO A 134 18.35 -3.84 -9.25
C PRO A 134 18.00 -2.43 -8.76
N VAL A 135 18.94 -1.80 -8.04
CA VAL A 135 18.80 -0.42 -7.56
C VAL A 135 18.74 0.59 -8.71
N ALA A 136 19.58 0.42 -9.74
CA ALA A 136 19.60 1.31 -10.90
C ALA A 136 18.31 1.15 -11.73
N TYR A 137 17.83 -0.09 -11.89
CA TYR A 137 16.57 -0.38 -12.55
C TYR A 137 15.40 0.32 -11.84
N LEU A 138 15.31 0.17 -10.50
CA LEU A 138 14.27 0.79 -9.68
C LEU A 138 14.24 2.31 -9.82
N PHE A 139 15.40 2.98 -9.70
CA PHE A 139 15.44 4.44 -9.85
C PHE A 139 15.11 4.89 -11.28
N LEU A 140 15.48 4.11 -12.29
CA LEU A 140 15.18 4.41 -13.69
C LEU A 140 13.68 4.31 -13.98
N THR A 141 13.04 3.20 -13.63
CA THR A 141 11.59 2.99 -13.83
C THR A 141 10.78 3.97 -13.00
N TRP A 142 11.19 4.25 -11.77
CA TRP A 142 10.57 5.27 -10.92
C TRP A 142 10.68 6.66 -11.52
N PHE A 143 11.87 7.06 -11.99
CA PHE A 143 12.06 8.36 -12.64
C PHE A 143 11.16 8.51 -13.88
N ILE A 144 11.12 7.48 -14.72
CA ILE A 144 10.25 7.44 -15.89
C ILE A 144 8.78 7.63 -15.46
N TYR A 145 8.34 6.86 -14.46
CA TYR A 145 6.98 6.93 -13.94
C TYR A 145 6.63 8.32 -13.39
N VAL A 146 7.50 8.92 -12.57
CA VAL A 146 7.31 10.26 -12.00
C VAL A 146 7.16 11.30 -13.09
N MET A 147 7.99 11.24 -14.15
CA MET A 147 7.91 12.19 -15.26
C MET A 147 6.57 12.09 -16.00
N PHE A 148 6.16 10.88 -16.38
CA PHE A 148 4.88 10.67 -17.07
C PHE A 148 3.67 10.99 -16.19
N SER A 149 3.70 10.55 -14.93
CA SER A 149 2.68 10.81 -13.91
C SER A 149 2.50 12.31 -13.67
N THR A 150 3.59 13.06 -13.53
CA THR A 150 3.55 14.52 -13.32
C THR A 150 2.99 15.25 -14.54
N VAL A 151 3.39 14.87 -15.75
CA VAL A 151 2.83 15.46 -16.98
C VAL A 151 1.33 15.18 -17.07
N LEU A 152 0.90 13.94 -16.84
CA LEU A 152 -0.52 13.57 -16.85
C LEU A 152 -1.31 14.31 -15.77
N MET A 153 -0.77 14.42 -14.56
CA MET A 153 -1.36 15.19 -13.46
C MET A 153 -1.60 16.65 -13.88
N VAL A 154 -0.60 17.33 -14.45
CA VAL A 154 -0.74 18.71 -14.91
C VAL A 154 -1.82 18.83 -15.99
N VAL A 155 -1.83 17.91 -16.96
CA VAL A 155 -2.84 17.89 -18.02
C VAL A 155 -4.24 17.75 -17.44
N VAL A 156 -4.46 16.80 -16.51
CA VAL A 156 -5.77 16.58 -15.89
C VAL A 156 -6.19 17.79 -15.06
N VAL A 157 -5.31 18.29 -14.20
CA VAL A 157 -5.61 19.41 -13.28
C VAL A 157 -5.97 20.69 -14.03
N VAL A 158 -5.34 20.99 -15.17
CA VAL A 158 -5.65 22.19 -15.96
C VAL A 158 -7.08 22.17 -16.52
N HIS A 159 -7.67 20.99 -16.72
CA HIS A 159 -9.02 20.83 -17.28
C HIS A 159 -10.11 20.70 -16.22
N LEU A 160 -9.73 20.53 -14.95
CA LEU A 160 -10.67 20.49 -13.82
C LEU A 160 -10.93 21.92 -13.33
N GLN A 161 -12.19 22.21 -13.01
CA GLN A 161 -12.61 23.52 -12.48
C GLN A 161 -12.78 23.52 -10.97
N ASP A 162 -13.08 22.35 -10.39
CA ASP A 162 -13.37 22.22 -8.97
C ASP A 162 -12.07 22.00 -8.17
N ARG A 163 -11.79 22.91 -7.23
CA ARG A 163 -10.54 22.91 -6.46
C ARG A 163 -10.35 21.69 -5.55
N PRO A 164 -11.32 21.29 -4.71
CA PRO A 164 -11.22 20.04 -3.95
C PRO A 164 -10.90 18.84 -4.84
N LEU A 165 -11.65 18.66 -5.94
CA LEU A 165 -11.42 17.57 -6.90
C LEU A 165 -10.02 17.62 -7.54
N ILE A 166 -9.49 18.82 -7.83
CA ILE A 166 -8.10 18.98 -8.29
C ILE A 166 -7.11 18.42 -7.27
N TYR A 167 -7.28 18.73 -5.98
CA TYR A 167 -6.38 18.27 -4.93
C TYR A 167 -6.50 16.78 -4.67
N GLU A 168 -7.73 16.24 -4.68
CA GLU A 168 -8.01 14.81 -4.56
C GLU A 168 -7.28 14.04 -5.67
N VAL A 169 -7.51 14.41 -6.94
CA VAL A 169 -6.85 13.78 -8.09
C VAL A 169 -5.32 13.92 -8.03
N ALA A 170 -4.81 15.10 -7.65
CA ALA A 170 -3.38 15.30 -7.48
C ALA A 170 -2.80 14.40 -6.39
N LEU A 171 -3.53 14.16 -5.29
CA LEU A 171 -3.09 13.27 -4.23
C LEU A 171 -2.96 11.82 -4.71
N HIS A 172 -3.88 11.33 -5.55
CA HIS A 172 -3.73 10.01 -6.18
C HIS A 172 -2.40 9.89 -6.93
N PHE A 173 -2.07 10.88 -7.78
CA PHE A 173 -0.79 10.89 -8.49
C PHE A 173 0.41 10.89 -7.55
N VAL A 174 0.38 11.71 -6.49
CA VAL A 174 1.47 11.81 -5.51
C VAL A 174 1.64 10.49 -4.74
N VAL A 175 0.55 9.89 -4.27
CA VAL A 175 0.58 8.59 -3.57
C VAL A 175 1.22 7.53 -4.45
N TRP A 176 0.83 7.45 -5.72
CA TRP A 176 1.43 6.46 -6.62
C TRP A 176 2.91 6.76 -6.94
N GLN A 177 3.32 8.02 -7.03
CA GLN A 177 4.74 8.37 -7.17
C GLN A 177 5.59 7.95 -5.96
N ILE A 178 5.04 8.04 -4.75
CA ILE A 178 5.72 7.65 -3.51
C ILE A 178 5.68 6.12 -3.32
N GLY A 179 4.54 5.49 -3.63
CA GLY A 179 4.34 4.04 -3.50
C GLY A 179 5.12 3.22 -4.53
N PHE A 180 5.37 3.78 -5.73
CA PHE A 180 6.09 3.13 -6.83
C PHE A 180 7.40 2.45 -6.38
N PRO A 181 8.41 3.17 -5.82
CA PRO A 181 9.68 2.57 -5.45
C PRO A 181 9.54 1.52 -4.33
N VAL A 182 8.54 1.67 -3.45
CA VAL A 182 8.29 0.73 -2.35
C VAL A 182 7.77 -0.60 -2.90
N ILE A 183 6.72 -0.57 -3.73
CA ILE A 183 6.09 -1.77 -4.27
C ILE A 183 7.03 -2.46 -5.27
N GLU A 184 7.75 -1.69 -6.09
CA GLU A 184 8.71 -2.24 -7.04
C GLU A 184 9.88 -2.92 -6.33
N PHE A 185 10.42 -2.30 -5.26
CA PHE A 185 11.43 -2.91 -4.42
C PHE A 185 10.94 -4.25 -3.85
N GLN A 186 9.71 -4.31 -3.33
CA GLN A 186 9.13 -5.56 -2.85
C GLN A 186 9.05 -6.62 -3.96
N ALA A 187 8.64 -6.24 -5.16
CA ALA A 187 8.62 -7.15 -6.32
C ALA A 187 10.02 -7.69 -6.66
N GLN A 188 11.06 -6.86 -6.56
CA GLN A 188 12.44 -7.29 -6.80
C GLN A 188 12.93 -8.27 -5.72
N VAL A 189 12.59 -8.02 -4.45
CA VAL A 189 12.89 -8.93 -3.32
C VAL A 189 12.16 -10.27 -3.50
N ILE A 190 10.86 -10.25 -3.79
CA ILE A 190 10.06 -11.45 -4.07
C ILE A 190 10.60 -12.22 -5.29
N SER A 191 11.11 -11.48 -6.27
CA SER A 191 11.72 -12.05 -7.48
C SER A 191 13.10 -12.67 -7.24
N GLY A 192 13.73 -12.38 -6.10
CA GLY A 192 15.03 -12.89 -5.70
C GLY A 192 16.21 -12.14 -6.33
N TYR A 193 16.02 -10.88 -6.74
CA TYR A 193 17.09 -10.09 -7.39
C TYR A 193 18.14 -9.53 -6.42
N TRP A 194 17.85 -9.51 -5.12
CA TRP A 194 18.74 -8.96 -4.10
C TRP A 194 19.72 -9.99 -3.52
N ASP A 195 19.28 -11.25 -3.35
CA ASP A 195 20.10 -12.34 -2.79
C ASP A 195 20.21 -13.57 -3.71
N ASN A 196 19.82 -13.44 -4.99
CA ASN A 196 19.77 -14.52 -6.00
C ASN A 196 18.86 -15.72 -5.68
N PHE A 197 18.16 -15.70 -4.53
CA PHE A 197 17.24 -16.74 -4.08
C PHE A 197 15.84 -16.17 -3.80
N PRO A 198 14.76 -16.92 -4.14
CA PRO A 198 13.42 -16.53 -3.76
C PRO A 198 13.23 -16.67 -2.23
N PRO A 199 12.39 -15.83 -1.60
CA PRO A 199 12.19 -15.81 -0.15
C PRO A 199 11.34 -16.99 0.35
N LEU A 200 11.84 -18.21 0.21
CA LEU A 200 11.14 -19.46 0.57
C LEU A 200 10.64 -19.50 2.01
N LEU A 201 11.45 -19.01 2.95
CA LEU A 201 11.14 -19.01 4.38
C LEU A 201 10.38 -17.75 4.82
N ASP A 202 10.38 -16.71 3.98
CA ASP A 202 9.80 -15.41 4.27
C ASP A 202 8.49 -15.18 3.50
N ILE A 203 7.88 -16.24 2.94
CA ILE A 203 6.56 -16.19 2.28
C ILE A 203 5.51 -15.44 3.12
N PRO A 204 5.33 -15.76 4.43
CA PRO A 204 4.31 -15.07 5.23
C PRO A 204 4.65 -13.60 5.45
N LEU A 205 5.94 -13.26 5.60
CA LEU A 205 6.38 -11.87 5.75
C LEU A 205 6.10 -11.07 4.47
N CYS A 206 6.52 -11.57 3.32
CA CYS A 206 6.27 -10.91 2.04
C CYS A 206 4.77 -10.71 1.78
N ALA A 207 3.93 -11.69 2.13
CA ALA A 207 2.48 -11.55 2.00
C ALA A 207 1.90 -10.47 2.94
N THR A 208 2.38 -10.39 4.19
CA THR A 208 1.99 -9.34 5.14
C THR A 208 2.48 -7.95 4.70
N MET A 209 3.66 -7.83 4.08
CA MET A 209 4.16 -6.54 3.58
C MET A 209 3.31 -6.04 2.41
N LEU A 210 2.87 -6.92 1.50
CA LEU A 210 1.94 -6.55 0.44
C LEU A 210 0.57 -6.11 0.97
N LEU A 211 0.07 -6.75 2.03
CA LEU A 211 -1.13 -6.28 2.73
C LEU A 211 -0.92 -4.89 3.33
N LEU A 212 0.24 -4.65 3.98
CA LEU A 212 0.55 -3.35 4.57
C LEU A 212 0.57 -2.25 3.50
N ASP A 213 1.19 -2.51 2.34
CA ASP A 213 1.19 -1.57 1.22
C ASP A 213 -0.25 -1.29 0.75
N PHE A 214 -1.08 -2.32 0.60
CA PHE A 214 -2.48 -2.16 0.24
C PHE A 214 -3.24 -1.29 1.26
N LEU A 215 -3.12 -1.59 2.56
CA LEU A 215 -3.80 -0.84 3.63
C LEU A 215 -3.32 0.61 3.74
N ALA A 216 -2.02 0.85 3.54
CA ALA A 216 -1.44 2.19 3.54
C ALA A 216 -1.96 3.02 2.36
N CYS A 217 -1.94 2.46 1.14
CA CYS A 217 -2.53 3.11 -0.02
C CYS A 217 -4.03 3.36 0.17
N TYR A 218 -4.76 2.37 0.71
CA TYR A 218 -6.19 2.49 0.97
C TYR A 218 -6.49 3.64 1.92
N ALA A 219 -5.84 3.68 3.08
CA ALA A 219 -6.09 4.71 4.08
C ALA A 219 -5.77 6.12 3.56
N ILE A 220 -4.68 6.30 2.79
CA ILE A 220 -4.30 7.61 2.26
C ILE A 220 -5.22 8.06 1.14
N LEU A 221 -5.55 7.18 0.19
CA LEU A 221 -6.41 7.51 -0.94
C LEU A 221 -7.86 7.73 -0.51
N ASP A 222 -8.34 6.97 0.49
CA ASP A 222 -9.66 7.20 1.05
C ASP A 222 -9.76 8.57 1.75
N SER A 223 -8.67 9.00 2.40
CA SER A 223 -8.56 10.33 3.00
C SER A 223 -8.25 11.44 1.97
N ALA A 224 -8.25 11.15 0.67
CA ALA A 224 -7.81 12.10 -0.35
C ALA A 224 -8.71 13.35 -0.44
N ASP A 225 -10.02 13.18 -0.29
CA ASP A 225 -10.97 14.29 -0.28
C ASP A 225 -10.76 15.17 0.96
N ASP A 226 -10.65 14.58 2.16
CA ASP A 226 -10.38 15.31 3.41
C ASP A 226 -9.05 16.10 3.35
N ILE A 227 -7.99 15.45 2.86
CA ILE A 227 -6.68 16.09 2.67
C ILE A 227 -6.79 17.20 1.63
N GLY A 228 -7.50 16.96 0.53
CA GLY A 228 -7.71 17.92 -0.53
C GLY A 228 -8.50 19.15 -0.07
N PHE A 229 -9.53 18.93 0.74
CA PHE A 229 -10.33 19.97 1.36
C PHE A 229 -9.46 20.84 2.29
N GLU A 230 -8.68 20.23 3.18
CA GLU A 230 -7.78 20.95 4.09
C GLU A 230 -6.70 21.75 3.33
N LEU A 231 -6.09 21.17 2.29
CA LEU A 231 -5.15 21.88 1.42
C LEU A 231 -5.82 23.05 0.69
N SER A 232 -7.04 22.86 0.21
CA SER A 232 -7.83 23.92 -0.42
C SER A 232 -8.18 25.04 0.57
N TYR A 233 -8.42 24.71 1.84
CA TYR A 233 -8.71 25.66 2.90
C TYR A 233 -7.47 26.45 3.30
N VAL A 234 -6.33 25.79 3.54
CA VAL A 234 -5.08 26.42 3.96
C VAL A 234 -4.45 27.25 2.83
N SER A 235 -4.65 26.88 1.57
CA SER A 235 -4.13 27.65 0.41
C SER A 235 -4.84 28.99 0.17
N ARG A 236 -5.99 29.25 0.80
CA ARG A 236 -6.68 30.54 0.69
C ARG A 236 -5.90 31.64 1.41
N SER A 237 -5.60 32.73 0.68
CA SER A 237 -4.83 33.86 1.20
C SER A 237 -5.44 34.51 2.46
N SER A 238 -6.78 34.49 2.59
CA SER A 238 -7.49 34.94 3.81
C SER A 238 -7.15 34.09 5.03
N ASN A 239 -7.08 32.77 4.83
CA ASN A 239 -6.83 31.79 5.89
C ASN A 239 -5.35 31.80 6.27
N GLN A 240 -4.44 31.93 5.30
CA GLN A 240 -3.01 32.14 5.57
C GLN A 240 -2.77 33.41 6.40
N LYS A 241 -3.44 34.51 6.07
CA LYS A 241 -3.37 35.76 6.85
C LYS A 241 -3.98 35.62 8.24
N PHE A 242 -4.99 34.78 8.41
CA PHE A 242 -5.54 34.47 9.73
C PHE A 242 -4.56 33.62 10.55
N LEU A 243 -4.04 32.54 9.99
CA LEU A 243 -3.09 31.65 10.65
C LEU A 243 -1.82 32.41 11.08
N ALA A 244 -1.28 33.26 10.20
CA ALA A 244 -0.13 34.10 10.52
C ALA A 244 -0.41 35.09 11.67
N ARG A 245 -1.64 35.61 11.78
CA ARG A 245 -2.05 36.47 12.91
C ARG A 245 -2.16 35.68 14.21
N VAL A 246 -2.72 34.47 14.17
CA VAL A 246 -2.83 33.59 15.35
C VAL A 246 -1.45 33.19 15.86
N ILE A 247 -0.54 32.76 14.98
CA ILE A 247 0.84 32.42 15.34
C ILE A 247 1.55 33.62 15.98
N LYS A 248 1.42 34.81 15.37
CA LYS A 248 1.99 36.04 15.91
C LYS A 248 1.41 36.44 17.27
N SER A 249 0.19 36.03 17.61
CA SER A 249 -0.43 36.32 18.90
C SER A 249 -0.04 35.35 20.02
N GLN A 250 0.59 34.21 19.67
CA GLN A 250 1.06 33.20 20.63
C GLN A 250 2.59 33.19 20.83
N MET A 251 3.32 34.02 20.07
CA MET A 251 4.73 34.35 20.28
C MET A 251 4.85 35.66 21.05
#